data_AF-R8BSC1-F1
#
_entry.id   AF-R8BSC1-F1
#
_cell.length_a   1.000
_cell.length_b   1.000
_cell.length_c   1.000
_cell.angle_alpha   90.00
_cell.angle_beta   90.00
_cell.angle_gamma   90.00
#
_symmetry.space_group_name_H-M   'P 1'
#
loop_
_entity.id
_entity.type
_entity.pdbx_description
1 polymer ?
#
loop_
_entity_poly.entity_id
_entity_poly.type
_entity_poly.pdbx_seq_one_letter_code
_entity_poly.pdbx_strand_id
1 'polypeptide(L)' 'MPEGAESPPPERQTGAQLHDTPASGKGTDSSENKEEVNKSGLENLTSNPKGPMEDALEQKFAKTQK' A
#
# COMPACT_ATOMS: atom_id res chain seq x y z
N MET A 1 34.47 -44.91 -25.62
CA MET A 1 33.87 -44.29 -24.43
C MET A 1 32.58 -43.63 -24.88
N PRO A 2 31.40 -43.94 -24.32
CA PRO A 2 30.18 -43.25 -24.73
C PRO A 2 30.16 -41.85 -24.09
N GLU A 3 29.93 -40.86 -24.95
CA GLU A 3 29.86 -39.42 -24.66
C GLU A 3 28.80 -39.13 -23.57
N GLY A 4 29.06 -38.11 -22.75
CA GLY A 4 28.35 -37.80 -21.50
C GLY A 4 26.86 -37.51 -21.65
N ALA A 5 26.14 -37.68 -20.53
CA ALA A 5 24.72 -37.39 -20.43
C ALA A 5 24.44 -35.93 -20.81
N GLU A 6 23.67 -35.74 -21.89
CA GLU A 6 23.24 -34.43 -22.36
C GLU A 6 22.35 -33.77 -21.29
N SER A 7 22.70 -32.56 -20.87
CA SER A 7 21.91 -31.80 -19.89
C SER A 7 20.52 -31.50 -20.44
N PRO A 8 19.46 -31.54 -19.61
CA PRO A 8 18.13 -31.20 -20.06
C PRO A 8 18.09 -29.76 -20.60
N PRO A 9 17.21 -29.48 -21.58
CA PRO A 9 17.13 -28.17 -22.19
C PRO A 9 16.76 -27.09 -21.15
N PRO A 10 17.26 -25.85 -21.31
CA PRO A 10 16.92 -24.74 -20.42
C PRO A 10 15.42 -24.45 -20.39
N GLU A 11 14.90 -24.16 -19.21
CA GLU A 11 13.51 -23.70 -19.06
C GLU A 11 13.31 -22.37 -19.80
N ARG A 12 12.24 -22.27 -20.58
CA ARG A 12 11.89 -21.06 -21.30
C ARG A 12 10.89 -20.26 -20.48
N GLN A 13 11.21 -18.98 -20.27
CA GLN A 13 10.32 -18.05 -19.59
C GLN A 13 9.03 -17.88 -20.41
N THR A 14 7.88 -18.06 -19.75
CA THR A 14 6.55 -17.97 -20.40
C THR A 14 5.95 -16.57 -20.23
N GLY A 15 4.90 -16.26 -21.01
CA GLY A 15 4.29 -14.92 -21.05
C GLY A 15 3.86 -14.36 -19.68
N ALA A 16 3.44 -15.23 -18.76
CA ALA A 16 3.08 -14.88 -17.38
C ALA A 16 4.24 -14.26 -16.57
N GLN A 17 5.49 -14.44 -17.02
CA GLN A 17 6.68 -13.89 -16.39
C GLN A 17 7.29 -12.72 -17.18
N LEU A 18 6.99 -12.58 -18.48
CA LEU A 18 7.58 -11.57 -19.37
C LEU A 18 6.67 -10.37 -19.60
N HIS A 19 5.36 -10.61 -19.70
CA HIS A 19 4.40 -9.61 -20.19
C HIS A 19 3.17 -9.46 -19.31
N ASP A 20 2.89 -10.40 -18.41
CA ASP A 20 1.91 -10.14 -17.36
C ASP A 20 2.46 -9.11 -16.39
N THR A 21 1.67 -8.07 -16.16
CA THR A 21 1.97 -7.10 -15.11
C THR A 21 1.87 -7.81 -13.76
N PRO A 22 2.96 -7.93 -12.99
CA PRO A 22 2.87 -8.49 -11.65
C PRO A 22 2.01 -7.53 -10.84
N ALA A 23 0.83 -8.00 -10.44
CA ALA A 23 -0.19 -7.20 -9.77
C ALA A 23 -0.86 -6.12 -10.64
N SER A 24 -1.68 -6.54 -11.61
CA SER A 24 -2.95 -5.83 -11.85
C SER A 24 -3.88 -6.05 -10.64
N GLY A 25 -3.45 -5.57 -9.48
CA GLY A 25 -4.21 -5.61 -8.25
C GLY A 25 -5.37 -4.64 -8.43
N LYS A 26 -6.55 -5.16 -8.74
CA LYS A 26 -7.77 -4.44 -8.39
C LYS A 26 -7.70 -4.27 -6.87
N GLY A 27 -7.52 -3.03 -6.39
CA GLY A 27 -7.66 -2.75 -4.97
C GLY A 27 -8.94 -3.39 -4.48
N THR A 28 -8.88 -4.10 -3.35
CA THR A 28 -9.99 -4.92 -2.86
C THR A 28 -11.24 -4.11 -2.49
N ASP A 29 -11.12 -2.79 -2.46
CA ASP A 29 -12.15 -1.91 -1.93
C ASP A 29 -12.80 -1.07 -3.04
N SER A 30 -14.13 -1.17 -3.11
CA SER A 30 -14.98 -0.26 -3.88
C SER A 30 -14.83 1.16 -3.32
N SER A 31 -14.78 2.17 -4.19
CA SER A 31 -14.63 3.57 -3.78
C SER A 31 -15.88 4.21 -3.17
N GLU A 32 -16.97 3.45 -3.05
CA GLU A 32 -18.21 3.88 -2.43
C GLU A 32 -18.06 3.78 -0.90
N ASN A 33 -18.29 4.89 -0.19
CA ASN A 33 -18.25 5.00 1.28
C ASN A 33 -16.86 4.96 1.95
N LYS A 34 -15.79 5.32 1.23
CA LYS A 34 -14.44 5.46 1.83
C LYS A 34 -14.39 6.36 3.05
N GLU A 35 -15.15 7.44 3.09
CA GLU A 35 -15.18 8.33 4.25
C GLU A 35 -15.72 7.66 5.50
N GLU A 36 -16.77 6.86 5.37
CA GLU A 36 -17.40 6.17 6.50
C GLU A 36 -16.54 5.00 7.00
N VAL A 37 -15.96 4.23 6.08
CA VAL A 37 -15.00 3.15 6.41
C VAL A 37 -13.77 3.73 7.12
N ASN A 38 -13.20 4.81 6.59
CA ASN A 38 -12.01 5.43 7.17
C ASN A 38 -12.28 6.07 8.54
N LYS A 39 -13.47 6.62 8.79
CA LYS A 39 -13.83 7.21 10.09
C LYS A 39 -13.67 6.21 11.24
N SER A 40 -14.11 4.97 11.07
CA SER A 40 -13.94 3.90 12.07
C SER A 40 -12.46 3.61 12.39
N GLY A 41 -11.56 3.75 11.40
CA GLY A 41 -10.12 3.63 11.58
C GLY A 41 -9.52 4.81 12.34
N LEU A 42 -10.00 6.03 12.08
CA LEU A 42 -9.54 7.23 12.77
C LEU A 42 -10.00 7.31 14.24
N GLU A 43 -11.21 6.82 14.55
CA GLU A 43 -11.73 6.83 15.93
C GLU A 43 -10.78 6.14 16.91
N ASN A 44 -10.19 5.01 16.49
CA ASN A 44 -9.22 4.26 17.29
C ASN A 44 -7.87 4.97 17.45
N LEU A 45 -7.55 5.96 16.60
CA LEU A 45 -6.32 6.76 16.67
C LEU A 45 -6.45 7.98 17.60
N THR A 46 -7.68 8.33 18.02
CA THR A 46 -7.93 9.44 18.96
C THR A 46 -7.57 9.12 20.40
N SER A 47 -7.20 7.86 20.70
CA SER A 47 -6.83 7.40 22.04
C SER A 47 -5.49 7.94 22.56
N ASN A 48 -4.73 8.66 21.73
CA ASN A 48 -3.48 9.27 22.17
C ASN A 48 -3.78 10.58 22.93
N PRO A 49 -3.21 10.77 24.14
CA PRO A 49 -3.36 12.03 24.85
C PRO A 49 -2.76 13.18 24.03
N LYS A 50 -3.39 14.35 24.10
CA LYS A 50 -2.93 15.57 23.42
C LYS A 50 -1.48 15.85 23.76
N GLY A 51 -0.66 16.15 22.74
CA GLY A 51 0.73 16.52 22.91
C GLY A 51 0.88 17.85 23.65
N PRO A 52 1.95 18.06 24.43
CA PRO A 52 2.13 19.27 25.26
C PRO A 52 2.24 20.58 24.46
N MET A 53 2.51 20.52 23.16
CA MET A 53 2.66 21.69 22.28
C MET A 53 1.50 21.87 21.29
N GLU A 54 0.50 20.99 21.34
CA GLU A 54 -0.52 20.89 20.29
C GLU A 54 -1.45 22.12 20.30
N ASP A 55 -1.82 22.62 21.48
CA ASP A 55 -2.57 23.89 21.62
C ASP A 55 -1.78 25.10 21.07
N ALA A 56 -0.47 25.13 21.31
CA ALA A 56 0.38 26.23 20.85
C ALA A 56 0.52 26.22 19.33
N LEU A 57 0.60 25.03 18.71
CA LEU A 57 0.61 24.86 17.26
C LEU A 57 -0.72 25.31 16.65
N GLU A 58 -1.85 24.81 17.16
CA GLU A 58 -3.19 25.20 16.71
C GLU A 58 -3.37 26.74 16.73
N GLN A 59 -2.99 27.40 17.81
CA GLN A 59 -3.08 28.87 17.93
C GLN A 59 -2.20 29.64 16.93
N LYS A 60 -1.05 29.09 16.54
CA LYS A 60 -0.16 29.72 15.55
C LYS A 60 -0.73 29.62 14.14
N PHE A 61 -1.35 28.50 13.80
CA PHE A 61 -1.88 28.26 12.46
C PHE A 61 -3.34 28.70 12.27
N ALA A 62 -4.12 28.87 13.35
CA ALA A 62 -5.49 29.38 13.29
C ALA A 62 -5.61 30.80 12.70
N LYS A 63 -4.56 31.63 12.84
CA LYS A 63 -4.55 33.01 12.32
C LYS A 63 -4.28 33.09 10.82
N THR A 64 -3.89 31.98 10.18
CA THR A 64 -3.58 31.92 8.74
C THR A 64 -4.66 31.23 7.91
N GLN A 65 -5.69 30.69 8.54
CA GLN A 65 -6.85 30.07 7.89
C GLN A 65 -8.06 31.00 8.08
N LYS A 66 -8.63 31.52 6.98
CA LYS A 66 -9.77 32.45 6.99
C LYS A 66 -11.09 31.73 7.26
#